data_AF-A0A846E378-F1
#
_entry.id   AF-A0A846E378-F1
#
_cell.length_a   1.000
_cell.length_b   1.000
_cell.length_c   1.000
_cell.angle_alpha   90.00
_cell.angle_beta   90.00
_cell.angle_gamma   90.00
#
_symmetry.space_group_name_H-M   'P 1'
#
loop_
_entity.id
_entity.type
_entity.pdbx_description
1 polymer ?
#
loop_
_entity_poly.entity_id
_entity_poly.type
_entity_poly.pdbx_seq_one_letter_code
_entity_poly.pdbx_strand_id
1 'polypeptide(L)'
;MDESPFTEEQWRSLLTEYRLCIPDEIGNAVRRVAEECFYQQQQEGKADRPLEVSFEQLLAQRQAFAPALIRSEGPMLEIRNNATYAKPVSSPDTSRFARPKMELFGADY
;
A
#
# COMPACT_ATOMS: atom_id res chain seq x y z
N MET A 1 -1.73 22.80 5.85
CA MET A 1 -2.40 21.50 5.67
C MET A 1 -1.71 20.87 4.50
N ASP A 2 -1.03 19.73 4.67
CA ASP A 2 -0.50 19.01 3.52
C ASP A 2 -1.68 18.55 2.67
N GLU A 3 -1.77 19.11 1.46
CA GLU A 3 -2.75 18.70 0.47
C GLU A 3 -2.34 17.31 -0.02
N SER A 4 -3.11 16.31 0.37
CA SER A 4 -2.87 14.92 0.00
C SER A 4 -2.78 14.79 -1.53
N PRO A 5 -1.79 14.06 -2.09
CA PRO A 5 -1.61 13.95 -3.54
C PRO A 5 -2.74 13.17 -4.23
N PHE A 6 -3.52 12.41 -3.46
CA PHE A 6 -4.64 11.60 -3.97
C PHE A 6 -5.94 11.90 -3.24
N THR A 7 -7.05 11.64 -3.94
CA THR A 7 -8.39 11.66 -3.34
C THR A 7 -8.57 10.51 -2.35
N GLU A 8 -9.59 10.59 -1.50
CA GLU A 8 -9.87 9.51 -0.56
C GLU A 8 -10.18 8.18 -1.27
N GLU A 9 -10.89 8.22 -2.39
CA GLU A 9 -11.22 7.03 -3.19
C GLU A 9 -9.95 6.41 -3.80
N GLN A 10 -9.05 7.23 -4.33
CA GLN A 10 -7.76 6.77 -4.85
C GLN A 10 -6.91 6.11 -3.74
N TRP A 11 -6.88 6.71 -2.55
CA TRP A 11 -6.19 6.10 -1.41
C TRP A 11 -6.81 4.77 -0.99
N ARG A 12 -8.15 4.69 -0.92
CA ARG A 12 -8.85 3.43 -0.63
C ARG A 12 -8.50 2.36 -1.65
N SER A 13 -8.45 2.72 -2.93
CA SER A 13 -8.07 1.80 -4.00
C SER A 13 -6.62 1.32 -3.87
N LEU A 14 -5.65 2.22 -3.72
CA LEU A 14 -4.24 1.85 -3.53
C LEU A 14 -4.04 0.95 -2.31
N LEU A 15 -4.61 1.31 -1.16
CA LEU A 15 -4.48 0.51 0.06
C LEU A 15 -5.12 -0.88 -0.10
N THR A 16 -6.18 -0.99 -0.90
CA THR A 16 -6.82 -2.28 -1.21
C THR A 16 -5.94 -3.15 -2.10
N GLU A 17 -5.37 -2.56 -3.16
CA GLU A 17 -4.50 -3.27 -4.12
C GLU A 17 -3.19 -3.75 -3.49
N TYR A 18 -2.61 -2.93 -2.61
CA TYR A 18 -1.37 -3.22 -1.88
C TYR A 18 -1.57 -4.01 -0.58
N ARG A 19 -2.80 -4.44 -0.26
CA ARG A 19 -3.16 -5.18 0.97
C ARG A 19 -2.23 -6.35 1.32
N LEU A 20 -1.78 -7.08 0.30
CA LEU A 20 -0.98 -8.30 0.45
C LEU A 20 0.52 -8.03 0.33
N CYS A 21 0.89 -6.77 0.13
CA CYS A 21 2.28 -6.36 0.08
C CYS A 21 2.78 -6.08 1.50
N ILE A 22 4.02 -6.47 1.75
CA ILE A 22 4.71 -6.07 2.98
C ILE A 22 5.19 -4.61 2.86
N PRO A 23 5.50 -3.92 3.98
CA PRO A 23 5.96 -2.52 3.95
C PRO A 23 7.14 -2.28 2.99
N ASP A 24 8.09 -3.20 2.93
CA ASP A 24 9.24 -3.10 2.01
C ASP A 24 8.83 -3.15 0.53
N GLU A 25 7.81 -3.94 0.18
CA GLU A 25 7.29 -4.01 -1.19
C GLU A 25 6.60 -2.71 -1.58
N ILE A 26 5.83 -2.11 -0.66
CA ILE A 26 5.18 -0.81 -0.87
C ILE A 26 6.25 0.27 -1.07
N GLY A 27 7.25 0.33 -0.19
CA GLY A 27 8.35 1.31 -0.30
C GLY A 27 9.14 1.17 -1.60
N ASN A 28 9.42 -0.06 -2.02
CA ASN A 28 10.12 -0.32 -3.28
C ASN A 28 9.27 0.03 -4.50
N ALA A 29 7.95 -0.19 -4.46
CA ALA A 29 7.05 0.20 -5.54
C ALA A 29 7.03 1.73 -5.72
N VAL A 30 6.86 2.49 -4.62
CA VAL A 30 6.89 3.95 -4.67
C VAL A 30 8.24 4.48 -5.17
N ARG A 31 9.35 3.90 -4.68
CA ARG A 31 10.69 4.28 -5.14
C ARG A 31 10.87 4.08 -6.64
N ARG A 32 10.48 2.92 -7.17
CA ARG A 32 10.60 2.63 -8.61
C ARG A 32 9.83 3.60 -9.46
N VAL A 33 8.59 3.89 -9.10
CA VAL A 33 7.77 4.87 -9.83
C VAL A 33 8.40 6.26 -9.77
N ALA A 34 8.93 6.67 -8.61
CA ALA A 34 9.63 7.94 -8.48
C ALA A 34 10.90 8.01 -9.36
N GLU A 35 11.70 6.94 -9.39
CA GLU A 35 12.89 6.84 -10.25
C GLU A 35 12.51 6.94 -11.73
N GLU A 36 11.47 6.21 -12.16
CA GLU A 36 10.97 6.26 -13.54
C GLU A 36 10.47 7.65 -13.93
N CYS A 37 9.67 8.29 -13.07
CA CYS A 37 9.23 9.68 -13.27
C CYS A 37 10.43 10.62 -13.42
N PHE A 38 11.45 10.47 -12.58
CA PHE A 38 12.63 11.33 -12.60
C PHE A 38 13.40 11.19 -13.92
N TYR A 39 13.63 9.94 -14.36
CA TYR A 39 14.31 9.69 -15.63
C TYR A 39 13.53 10.25 -16.83
N GLN A 40 12.20 10.11 -16.84
CA GLN A 40 11.35 10.68 -17.89
C GLN A 40 11.43 12.21 -17.91
N GLN A 41 11.30 12.86 -16.75
CA GLN A 41 11.42 14.32 -16.64
C GLN A 41 12.79 14.83 -17.10
N GLN A 42 13.86 14.11 -16.77
CA GLN A 42 15.22 14.45 -17.20
C GLN A 42 15.35 14.37 -18.74
N GLN A 43 14.82 13.32 -19.38
CA GLN A 43 14.84 13.17 -20.83
C GLN A 43 14.03 14.24 -21.56
N GLU A 44 12.92 14.68 -20.96
CA GLU A 44 12.06 15.75 -21.49
C GLU A 44 12.62 17.17 -21.25
N GLY A 45 13.78 17.30 -20.60
CA GLY A 45 14.35 18.60 -20.24
C GLY A 45 13.54 19.35 -19.19
N LYS A 46 12.75 18.64 -18.38
CA LYS A 46 11.86 19.19 -17.33
C LYS A 46 12.40 18.95 -15.92
N ALA A 47 13.72 18.86 -15.77
CA ALA A 47 14.38 18.56 -14.49
C ALA A 47 14.05 19.55 -13.36
N ASP A 48 13.63 20.77 -13.69
CA ASP A 48 13.25 21.81 -12.73
C ASP A 48 11.81 21.64 -12.19
N ARG A 49 11.03 20.69 -12.71
CA ARG A 49 9.67 20.44 -12.23
C ARG A 49 9.67 19.55 -10.97
N PRO A 50 8.73 19.75 -10.04
CA PRO A 50 8.52 18.81 -8.96
C PRO A 50 8.25 17.40 -9.48
N LEU A 51 8.79 16.40 -8.79
CA LEU A 51 8.51 15.02 -9.08
C LEU A 51 7.09 14.68 -8.60
N GLU A 52 6.23 14.32 -9.54
CA GLU A 52 4.85 13.95 -9.25
C GLU A 52 4.64 12.46 -9.58
N VAL A 53 4.27 11.70 -8.56
CA VAL A 53 3.89 10.29 -8.70
C VAL A 53 2.38 10.22 -8.82
N SER A 54 1.88 9.69 -9.94
CA SER A 54 0.45 9.54 -10.16
C SER A 54 -0.12 8.25 -9.55
N PHE A 55 -1.42 8.27 -9.28
CA PHE A 55 -2.20 7.09 -8.87
C PHE A 55 -2.04 5.93 -9.87
N GLU A 56 -2.15 6.20 -11.17
CA GLU A 56 -2.09 5.17 -12.21
C GLU A 56 -0.73 4.49 -12.29
N GLN A 57 0.37 5.24 -12.11
CA GLN A 57 1.71 4.65 -12.09
C GLN A 57 1.90 3.72 -10.89
N LEU A 58 1.40 4.09 -9.71
CA LEU A 58 1.44 3.22 -8.53
C LEU A 58 0.58 1.96 -8.71
N LEU A 59 -0.58 2.08 -9.36
CA LEU A 59 -1.44 0.96 -9.66
C LEU A 59 -0.79 0.01 -10.68
N ALA A 60 -0.21 0.55 -11.75
CA ALA A 60 0.52 -0.21 -12.75
C ALA A 60 1.73 -0.93 -12.13
N GLN A 61 2.51 -0.23 -11.29
CA GLN A 61 3.65 -0.82 -10.60
C GLN A 61 3.24 -1.96 -9.68
N ARG A 62 2.10 -1.84 -8.99
CA ARG A 62 1.55 -2.95 -8.19
C ARG A 62 1.31 -4.17 -9.06
N GLN A 63 0.67 -3.99 -10.21
CA GLN A 63 0.28 -5.09 -11.09
C GLN A 63 1.48 -5.76 -11.76
N ALA A 64 2.65 -5.11 -11.75
CA ALA A 64 3.88 -5.63 -12.32
C ALA A 64 4.59 -6.68 -11.45
N PHE A 65 4.15 -6.94 -10.21
CA PHE A 65 4.75 -7.95 -9.35
C PHE A 65 3.72 -8.76 -8.55
N ALA A 66 4.13 -9.97 -8.15
CA ALA A 66 3.37 -10.81 -7.22
C ALA A 66 3.71 -10.43 -5.76
N PRO A 67 2.74 -10.03 -4.93
CA PRO A 67 2.95 -9.72 -3.51
C PRO A 67 3.59 -10.86 -2.73
N ALA A 68 4.38 -10.55 -1.69
CA ALA A 68 5.12 -11.53 -0.89
C ALA A 68 4.22 -12.58 -0.25
N LEU A 69 3.03 -12.19 0.23
CA LEU A 69 2.06 -13.12 0.80
C LEU A 69 1.55 -14.15 -0.22
N ILE A 70 1.59 -13.85 -1.52
CA ILE A 70 1.22 -14.78 -2.59
C ILE A 70 2.45 -15.59 -3.04
N ARG A 71 3.62 -14.94 -3.16
CA ARG A 71 4.87 -15.58 -3.62
C ARG A 71 5.41 -16.63 -2.65
N SER A 72 5.28 -16.37 -1.35
CA SER A 72 5.96 -17.13 -0.29
C SER A 72 4.99 -17.41 0.84
N GLU A 73 3.88 -18.07 0.51
CA GLU A 73 2.79 -18.39 1.43
C GLU A 73 3.28 -19.09 2.70
N GLY A 74 4.22 -20.04 2.62
CA GLY A 74 4.70 -20.80 3.80
C GLY A 74 5.27 -19.93 4.93
N PRO A 75 6.39 -19.21 4.71
CA PRO A 75 6.98 -18.34 5.74
C PRO A 75 6.06 -17.18 6.17
N MET A 76 5.24 -16.65 5.26
CA MET A 76 4.29 -15.58 5.57
C MET A 76 3.09 -16.08 6.40
N LEU A 77 2.64 -17.31 6.17
CA LEU A 77 1.65 -17.97 7.01
C LEU A 77 2.19 -18.20 8.42
N GLU A 78 3.46 -18.61 8.56
CA GLU A 78 4.11 -18.73 9.87
C GLU A 78 4.16 -17.40 10.61
N ILE A 79 4.59 -16.32 9.94
CA ILE A 79 4.58 -14.96 10.51
C ILE A 79 3.16 -14.56 10.92
N ARG A 80 2.16 -14.77 10.06
CA ARG A 80 0.77 -14.41 10.33
C ARG A 80 0.17 -15.21 11.49
N ASN A 81 0.44 -16.51 11.55
CA ASN A 81 -0.01 -17.37 12.65
C ASN A 81 0.65 -16.97 13.96
N ASN A 82 1.95 -16.65 13.93
CA ASN A 82 2.68 -16.18 15.10
C ASN A 82 2.29 -14.75 15.50
N ALA A 83 1.80 -13.92 14.58
CA ALA A 83 1.33 -12.57 14.88
C ALA A 83 0.11 -12.56 15.81
N THR A 84 -0.73 -13.61 15.80
CA THR A 84 -1.84 -13.75 16.78
C THR A 84 -1.33 -13.92 18.21
N TYR A 85 -0.16 -14.53 18.39
CA TYR A 85 0.48 -14.70 19.70
C TYR A 85 1.41 -13.53 20.07
N ALA A 86 1.72 -12.66 19.12
CA ALA A 86 2.47 -11.44 19.39
C ALA A 86 1.57 -10.42 20.09
N LYS A 87 2.06 -9.85 21.20
CA LYS A 87 1.38 -8.71 21.84
C LYS A 87 1.31 -7.56 20.83
N PRO A 88 0.13 -7.02 20.49
CA PRO A 88 0.04 -5.90 19.56
C PRO A 88 0.86 -4.74 20.11
N VAL A 89 1.84 -4.31 19.33
CA VAL A 89 2.76 -3.23 19.69
C VAL A 89 2.16 -1.86 19.33
N SER A 90 1.11 -1.85 18.50
CA SER A 90 0.39 -0.66 18.07
C SER A 90 -1.05 -0.63 18.60
N SER A 91 -1.55 0.58 18.79
CA SER A 91 -2.97 0.85 19.03
C SER A 91 -3.83 0.32 17.86
N PRO A 92 -5.14 0.06 18.08
CA PRO A 92 -6.07 -0.23 17.00
C PRO A 92 -6.04 0.85 15.91
N ASP A 93 -6.16 0.47 14.65
CA ASP A 93 -6.22 1.41 13.54
C ASP A 93 -7.51 2.24 13.62
N THR A 94 -7.37 3.53 13.94
CA THR A 94 -8.45 4.52 13.98
C THR A 94 -8.45 5.43 12.74
N SER A 95 -7.67 5.08 11.71
CA SER A 95 -7.62 5.82 10.46
C SER A 95 -9.00 5.85 9.78
N ARG A 96 -9.27 6.90 8.98
CA ARG A 96 -10.45 6.94 8.09
C ARG A 96 -10.48 5.80 7.06
N PHE A 97 -9.34 5.16 6.84
CA PHE A 97 -9.17 4.00 5.96
C PHE A 97 -9.24 2.66 6.69
N ALA A 98 -9.42 2.67 8.03
CA ALA A 98 -9.59 1.47 8.81
C ALA A 98 -10.80 0.67 8.29
N ARG A 99 -10.69 -0.65 8.33
CA ARG A 99 -11.82 -1.51 7.91
C ARG A 99 -13.00 -1.28 8.84
N PRO A 100 -14.24 -1.21 8.31
CA PRO A 100 -15.41 -1.24 9.16
C PRO A 100 -15.35 -2.52 10.00
N LYS A 101 -15.63 -2.39 11.30
CA LYS A 101 -15.74 -3.55 12.19
C LYS A 101 -16.90 -4.40 11.66
N MET A 102 -16.59 -5.59 11.14
CA MET A 102 -17.60 -6.55 10.75
C MET A 102 -17.94 -7.39 11.98
N GLU A 103 -19.17 -7.25 12.47
CA GLU A 103 -19.67 -8.16 13.50
C GLU A 103 -19.83 -9.55 12.87
N LEU A 104 -19.08 -10.53 13.37
CA LEU A 104 -19.07 -11.90 12.86
C LEU A 104 -20.34 -12.68 13.23
N PHE A 105 -21.08 -12.22 14.24
CA PHE A 105 -22.33 -12.79 14.68
C PHE A 105 -23.27 -11.64 14.99
N GLY A 106 -24.33 -11.49 14.18
CA GLY A 106 -25.44 -10.63 14.54
C GLY A 106 -26.08 -11.19 15.81
N ALA A 107 -26.16 -10.37 16.85
CA ALA A 107 -26.91 -10.69 18.03
C ALA A 107 -28.40 -10.60 17.70
N ASP A 108 -29.00 -11.70 17.23
CA ASP A 108 -30.44 -11.89 17.25
C ASP A 108 -30.74 -13.29 17.80
N TYR A 109 -31.36 -13.27 18.99
CA TYR A 109 -31.89 -14.39 19.77
C TYR A 109 -33.42 -14.32 19.72
#